data_AF-A0A924JP38-F1
#
_entry.id   AF-A0A924JP38-F1
#
_cell.length_a   1.000
_cell.length_b   1.000
_cell.length_c   1.000
_cell.angle_alpha   90.00
_cell.angle_beta   90.00
_cell.angle_gamma   90.00
#
_symmetry.space_group_name_H-M   'P 1'
#
loop_
_entity.id
_entity.type
_entity.pdbx_description
1 polymer ?
#
loop_
_entity_poly.entity_id
_entity_poly.type
_entity_poly.pdbx_seq_one_letter_code
_entity_poly.pdbx_strand_id
1 'polypeptide(L)'
;MNKINSINKKISVLIGLQLMFAMSFAQNIITISSPDKKIELFCNVATMLYNISFNKVVVLKNSKLGIIREDENFTTGLKLIKSSPSILIEDNYTILTAKKKNIIYSANKKVIETITPFRQKNEYGFSSIQ
;
A
#
# COMPACT_ATOMS: atom_id res chain seq x y z
N MET A 1 7.29 53.18 -3.67
CA MET A 1 6.54 52.14 -2.92
C MET A 1 6.05 50.95 -3.76
N ASN A 2 5.65 51.10 -5.03
CA ASN A 2 5.05 49.98 -5.82
C ASN A 2 6.02 48.84 -6.21
N LYS A 3 7.33 49.12 -6.31
CA LYS A 3 8.34 48.12 -6.73
C LYS A 3 8.60 47.05 -5.65
N ILE A 4 8.57 47.44 -4.37
CA ILE A 4 8.77 46.54 -3.21
C ILE A 4 7.57 45.60 -3.07
N ASN A 5 6.34 46.11 -3.24
CA ASN A 5 5.12 45.29 -3.20
C ASN A 5 5.06 44.27 -4.36
N SER A 6 5.58 44.64 -5.54
CA SER A 6 5.70 43.72 -6.68
C SER A 6 6.71 42.60 -6.41
N ILE A 7 7.83 42.91 -5.76
CA ILE A 7 8.86 41.93 -5.37
C ILE A 7 8.32 40.98 -4.30
N ASN A 8 7.64 41.49 -3.28
CA ASN A 8 7.04 40.66 -2.23
C ASN A 8 5.93 39.74 -2.76
N LYS A 9 5.15 40.20 -3.75
CA LYS A 9 4.15 39.38 -4.45
C LYS A 9 4.82 38.26 -5.26
N LYS A 10 5.94 38.53 -5.95
CA LYS A 10 6.70 37.50 -6.67
C LYS A 10 7.32 36.47 -5.72
N ILE A 11 7.87 36.91 -4.60
CA ILE A 11 8.42 36.03 -3.55
C ILE A 11 7.32 35.14 -2.96
N SER A 12 6.15 35.71 -2.65
CA SER A 12 5.00 34.94 -2.14
C SER A 12 4.50 33.88 -3.14
N VAL A 13 4.46 34.21 -4.44
CA VAL A 13 4.09 33.25 -5.50
C VAL A 13 5.13 32.14 -5.64
N LEU A 14 6.42 32.46 -5.53
CA LEU A 14 7.50 31.48 -5.63
C LEU A 14 7.50 30.49 -4.45
N ILE A 15 7.21 30.98 -3.24
CA ILE A 15 7.08 30.14 -2.02
C ILE A 15 5.85 29.23 -2.13
N GLY A 16 4.73 29.75 -2.63
CA GLY A 16 3.52 28.96 -2.86
C GLY A 16 3.74 27.83 -3.88
N LEU A 17 4.49 28.10 -4.95
CA LEU A 17 4.81 27.10 -5.97
C LEU A 17 5.73 25.98 -5.45
N GLN A 18 6.64 26.31 -4.53
CA GLN A 18 7.56 25.34 -3.93
C GLN A 18 6.88 24.38 -2.94
N LEU A 19 5.83 24.82 -2.24
CA LEU A 19 5.04 23.94 -1.36
C LEU A 19 4.21 22.91 -2.13
N MET A 20 3.77 23.20 -3.35
CA MET A 20 2.96 22.25 -4.14
C MET A 20 3.76 21.05 -4.68
N PHE A 21 5.09 21.18 -4.82
CA PHE A 21 5.93 20.09 -5.35
C PHE A 21 6.27 19.01 -4.31
N ALA A 22 6.15 19.31 -3.01
CA ALA A 22 6.57 18.39 -1.94
C ALA A 22 5.60 17.22 -1.68
N MET A 23 4.37 17.25 -2.21
CA MET A 23 3.35 16.23 -1.90
C MET A 23 3.43 14.95 -2.75
N SER A 24 4.38 14.82 -3.68
CA SER A 24 4.41 13.70 -4.64
C SER A 24 5.20 12.46 -4.21
N PHE A 25 5.82 12.41 -3.03
CA PHE A 25 6.74 11.33 -2.65
C PHE A 25 6.14 10.17 -1.81
N ALA A 26 4.83 10.17 -1.52
CA ALA A 26 4.22 9.22 -0.58
C ALA A 26 3.59 7.95 -1.21
N GLN A 27 3.68 7.74 -2.52
CA GLN A 27 2.78 6.78 -3.21
C GLN A 27 3.21 5.31 -3.18
N ASN A 28 4.42 4.96 -2.71
CA ASN A 28 4.95 3.59 -2.83
C ASN A 28 4.84 2.74 -1.57
N ILE A 29 4.27 3.29 -0.49
CA ILE A 29 4.13 2.58 0.78
C ILE A 29 2.65 2.25 0.99
N ILE A 30 2.38 0.97 1.25
CA ILE A 30 1.05 0.44 1.49
C ILE A 30 1.03 -0.15 2.90
N THR A 31 0.07 0.32 3.70
CA THR A 31 -0.22 -0.25 5.01
C THR A 31 -1.64 -0.77 5.07
N ILE A 32 -1.83 -1.84 5.84
CA ILE A 32 -3.11 -2.42 6.20
C ILE A 32 -3.02 -3.05 7.59
N SER A 33 -4.04 -2.85 8.41
CA SER A 33 -4.11 -3.42 9.77
C SER A 33 -5.28 -4.38 9.89
N SER A 34 -5.23 -5.35 10.80
CA SER A 34 -6.39 -6.18 11.17
C SER A 34 -7.53 -5.32 11.73
N PRO A 35 -8.78 -5.84 11.77
CA PRO A 35 -9.89 -5.16 12.41
C PRO A 35 -9.61 -4.77 13.87
N ASP A 36 -8.90 -5.63 14.61
CA ASP A 36 -8.49 -5.38 16.00
C ASP A 36 -7.19 -4.58 16.15
N LYS A 37 -6.57 -4.19 15.02
CA LYS A 37 -5.33 -3.41 14.91
C LYS A 37 -4.09 -4.06 15.54
N LYS A 38 -4.13 -5.35 15.89
CA LYS A 38 -2.97 -6.04 16.43
C LYS A 38 -2.00 -6.48 15.34
N ILE A 39 -2.51 -6.85 14.17
CA ILE A 39 -1.69 -7.22 13.01
C ILE A 39 -1.58 -6.01 12.09
N GLU A 40 -0.36 -5.66 11.71
CA GLU A 40 -0.09 -4.60 10.74
C GLU A 40 0.84 -5.14 9.67
N LEU A 41 0.44 -4.98 8.41
CA LEU A 41 1.27 -5.26 7.25
C LEU A 41 1.74 -3.94 6.64
N PHE A 42 3.04 -3.88 6.39
CA PHE A 42 3.70 -2.82 5.65
C PHE A 42 4.25 -3.41 4.36
N CYS A 43 4.00 -2.76 3.22
CA CYS A 43 4.53 -3.14 1.93
C CYS A 43 5.15 -1.92 1.23
N ASN A 44 6.40 -2.07 0.80
CA ASN A 44 7.08 -1.15 -0.09
C ASN A 44 6.96 -1.67 -1.52
N VAL A 45 6.15 -0.99 -2.35
CA VAL A 45 5.85 -1.37 -3.73
C VAL A 45 7.06 -1.22 -4.64
N ALA A 46 7.95 -0.27 -4.36
CA ALA A 46 9.13 -0.04 -5.21
C ALA A 46 10.12 -1.21 -5.15
N THR A 47 10.26 -1.83 -3.96
CA THR A 47 11.13 -2.99 -3.74
C THR A 47 10.38 -4.32 -3.71
N MET A 48 9.05 -4.28 -3.75
CA MET A 48 8.16 -5.41 -3.46
C MET A 48 8.57 -6.18 -2.21
N LEU A 49 8.83 -5.44 -1.13
CA LEU A 49 9.13 -6.02 0.17
C LEU A 49 7.98 -5.75 1.13
N TYR A 50 7.58 -6.75 1.89
CA TYR A 50 6.61 -6.60 2.97
C TYR A 50 7.12 -7.13 4.29
N ASN A 51 6.60 -6.59 5.39
CA ASN A 51 6.81 -7.10 6.73
C ASN A 51 5.48 -7.10 7.49
N ILE A 52 5.43 -7.89 8.55
CA ILE A 52 4.24 -8.01 9.41
C ILE A 52 4.67 -7.76 10.86
N SER A 53 3.90 -6.92 11.54
CA SER A 53 4.00 -6.69 12.97
C SER A 53 2.76 -7.24 13.67
N PHE A 54 2.96 -7.85 14.84
CA PHE A 54 1.91 -8.22 15.78
C PHE A 54 2.12 -7.46 17.08
N ASN A 55 1.11 -6.72 17.55
CA ASN A 55 1.20 -5.84 18.71
C ASN A 55 2.44 -4.93 18.66
N LYS A 56 2.71 -4.35 17.48
CA LYS A 56 3.87 -3.48 17.20
C LYS A 56 5.25 -4.16 17.31
N VAL A 57 5.28 -5.48 17.43
CA VAL A 57 6.50 -6.29 17.37
C VAL A 57 6.60 -6.92 16.00
N VAL A 58 7.72 -6.73 15.30
CA VAL A 58 7.95 -7.36 13.99
C VAL A 58 8.01 -8.87 14.14
N VAL A 59 7.03 -9.57 13.57
CA VAL A 59 6.93 -11.05 13.58
C VAL A 59 7.34 -11.67 12.27
N LEU A 60 7.22 -10.93 11.17
CA LEU A 60 7.77 -11.30 9.87
C LEU A 60 8.64 -10.15 9.36
N LYS A 61 9.94 -10.42 9.20
CA LYS A 61 10.90 -9.47 8.61
C LYS A 61 10.61 -9.28 7.12
N ASN A 62 11.30 -8.31 6.51
CA ASN A 62 11.20 -8.00 5.08
C ASN A 62 11.29 -9.27 4.22
N SER A 63 10.19 -9.56 3.53
CA SER A 63 9.99 -10.71 2.64
C SER A 63 9.62 -10.20 1.25
N LYS A 64 10.08 -10.89 0.19
CA LYS A 64 9.86 -10.48 -1.20
C LYS A 64 8.48 -10.92 -1.69
N LEU A 65 7.83 -10.04 -2.46
CA LEU A 65 6.66 -10.32 -3.27
C LEU A 65 7.04 -10.26 -4.74
N GLY A 66 6.28 -11.00 -5.56
CA GLY A 66 6.46 -11.01 -7.01
C GLY A 66 6.98 -12.34 -7.53
N ILE A 67 6.95 -12.43 -8.86
CA ILE A 67 7.33 -13.63 -9.62
C ILE A 67 8.19 -13.19 -10.81
N ILE A 68 9.09 -14.07 -11.24
CA ILE A 68 9.82 -13.93 -12.50
C ILE A 68 9.21 -14.94 -13.46
N ARG A 69 8.84 -14.49 -14.65
CA ARG A 69 8.35 -15.31 -15.75
C ARG A 69 9.32 -15.19 -16.93
N GLU A 70 9.15 -16.06 -17.93
CA GLU A 70 9.95 -16.02 -19.15
C GLU A 70 9.79 -14.69 -19.91
N ASP A 71 8.59 -14.12 -19.85
CA ASP A 71 8.20 -12.92 -20.58
C ASP A 71 8.37 -11.62 -19.79
N GLU A 72 8.53 -11.68 -18.45
CA GLU A 72 8.54 -10.47 -17.61
C GLU A 72 9.02 -10.72 -16.17
N ASN A 73 9.53 -9.66 -15.53
CA ASN A 73 9.94 -9.67 -14.13
C ASN A 73 9.02 -8.77 -13.27
N PHE A 74 8.27 -9.39 -12.36
CA PHE A 74 7.38 -8.70 -11.41
C PHE A 74 7.97 -8.56 -9.99
N THR A 75 9.29 -8.57 -9.85
CA THR A 75 9.98 -8.47 -8.55
C THR A 75 10.67 -7.13 -8.32
N THR A 76 10.88 -6.32 -9.35
CA THR A 76 11.65 -5.07 -9.27
C THR A 76 11.11 -4.01 -10.24
N GLY A 77 11.33 -2.74 -9.94
CA GLY A 77 11.03 -1.64 -10.87
C GLY A 77 9.54 -1.43 -11.15
N LEU A 78 8.67 -1.97 -10.28
CA LEU A 78 7.24 -1.81 -10.39
C LEU A 78 6.81 -0.40 -10.00
N LYS A 79 5.82 0.12 -10.73
CA LYS A 79 5.13 1.36 -10.37
C LYS A 79 3.73 1.04 -9.89
N LEU A 80 3.33 1.65 -8.76
CA LEU A 80 1.95 1.59 -8.32
C LEU A 80 1.08 2.39 -9.29
N ILE A 81 0.06 1.75 -9.86
CA ILE A 81 -0.94 2.41 -10.71
C ILE A 81 -2.14 2.83 -9.87
N LYS A 82 -2.58 1.92 -9.00
CA LYS A 82 -3.82 2.08 -8.25
C LYS A 82 -3.72 1.32 -6.94
N SER A 83 -4.30 1.92 -5.90
CA SER A 83 -4.53 1.28 -4.63
C SER A 83 -6.00 1.42 -4.31
N SER A 84 -6.66 0.31 -4.00
CA SER A 84 -8.02 0.35 -3.45
C SER A 84 -8.00 0.99 -2.06
N PRO A 85 -9.14 1.52 -1.59
CA PRO A 85 -9.33 1.74 -0.16
C PRO A 85 -9.22 0.40 0.60
N SER A 86 -8.89 0.50 1.89
CA SER A 86 -9.02 -0.66 2.79
C SER A 86 -10.49 -0.85 3.11
N ILE A 87 -11.03 -2.04 2.85
CA ILE A 87 -12.42 -2.38 3.12
C ILE A 87 -12.49 -3.51 4.14
N LEU A 88 -13.44 -3.44 5.07
CA LEU A 88 -13.77 -4.56 5.94
C LEU A 88 -14.55 -5.60 5.12
N ILE A 89 -14.11 -6.85 5.17
CA ILE A 89 -14.80 -8.00 4.59
C ILE A 89 -15.21 -8.94 5.71
N GLU A 90 -16.46 -9.38 5.69
CA GLU A 90 -17.02 -10.30 6.67
C GLU A 90 -17.76 -11.43 5.96
N ASP A 91 -17.60 -12.65 6.45
CA ASP A 91 -18.29 -13.82 5.93
C ASP A 91 -18.58 -14.83 7.05
N ASN A 92 -19.68 -15.57 6.91
CA ASN A 92 -20.13 -16.57 7.87
C ASN A 92 -20.44 -17.85 7.12
N TYR A 93 -19.65 -18.90 7.36
CA TYR A 93 -19.77 -20.15 6.62
C TYR A 93 -19.59 -21.38 7.51
N THR A 94 -20.07 -22.53 7.01
CA THR A 94 -19.99 -23.82 7.70
C THR A 94 -19.06 -24.78 6.95
N ILE A 95 -18.14 -25.43 7.67
CA ILE A 95 -17.29 -26.50 7.12
C ILE A 95 -17.47 -27.77 7.96
N LEU A 96 -17.92 -28.85 7.32
CA LEU A 96 -18.24 -30.12 8.00
C LEU A 96 -17.00 -30.87 8.51
N THR A 97 -15.85 -30.68 7.87
CA THR A 97 -14.61 -31.42 8.12
C THR A 97 -13.53 -30.59 8.82
N ALA A 98 -13.79 -29.31 9.11
CA ALA A 98 -12.83 -28.44 9.79
C ALA A 98 -12.87 -28.63 11.32
N LYS A 99 -11.81 -28.17 12.00
CA LYS A 99 -11.73 -28.16 13.48
C LYS A 99 -12.90 -27.43 14.15
N LYS A 100 -13.50 -26.44 13.47
CA LYS A 100 -14.68 -25.70 13.92
C LYS A 100 -15.70 -25.69 12.80
N LYS A 101 -16.94 -26.09 13.12
CA LYS A 101 -18.04 -26.18 12.14
C LYS A 101 -18.47 -24.81 11.62
N ASN A 102 -18.73 -23.86 12.51
CA ASN A 102 -19.20 -22.51 12.15
C ASN A 102 -18.04 -21.51 12.22
N ILE A 103 -17.70 -20.89 11.09
CA ILE A 103 -16.61 -19.91 10.98
C ILE A 103 -17.19 -18.52 10.76
N ILE A 104 -16.64 -17.55 11.49
CA ILE A 104 -16.85 -16.12 11.28
C ILE A 104 -15.50 -15.60 10.78
N TYR A 105 -15.48 -15.13 9.55
CA TYR A 105 -14.31 -14.53 8.92
C TYR A 105 -14.48 -13.02 8.91
N SER A 106 -13.52 -12.28 9.48
CA SER A 106 -13.50 -10.82 9.47
C SER A 106 -12.07 -10.35 9.19
N ALA A 107 -11.90 -9.53 8.15
CA ALA A 107 -10.61 -9.06 7.72
C ALA A 107 -10.69 -7.69 7.06
N ASN A 108 -9.62 -6.90 7.14
CA ASN A 108 -9.46 -5.76 6.24
C ASN A 108 -8.79 -6.24 4.95
N LYS A 109 -9.31 -5.84 3.78
CA LYS A 109 -8.78 -6.15 2.46
C LYS A 109 -8.33 -4.87 1.73
N LYS A 110 -7.18 -4.97 1.06
CA LYS A 110 -6.66 -3.92 0.17
C LYS A 110 -6.04 -4.56 -1.07
N VAL A 111 -6.34 -4.02 -2.24
CA VAL A 111 -5.80 -4.47 -3.53
C VAL A 111 -4.95 -3.35 -4.12
N ILE A 112 -3.76 -3.72 -4.61
CA ILE A 112 -2.90 -2.81 -5.35
C ILE A 112 -2.67 -3.35 -6.76
N GLU A 113 -2.67 -2.44 -7.73
CA GLU A 113 -2.36 -2.70 -9.13
C GLU A 113 -1.00 -2.08 -9.43
N THR A 114 -0.10 -2.87 -9.99
CA THR A 114 1.25 -2.45 -10.35
C THR A 114 1.49 -2.65 -11.84
N ILE A 115 2.41 -1.86 -12.39
CA ILE A 115 2.86 -1.98 -13.77
C ILE A 115 4.37 -2.12 -13.83
N THR A 116 4.83 -3.00 -14.69
CA THR A 116 6.25 -3.12 -15.03
C THR A 116 6.67 -2.02 -16.01
N PRO A 117 7.98 -1.76 -16.17
CA PRO A 117 8.47 -0.83 -17.18
C PRO A 117 7.97 -1.16 -18.60
N PHE A 118 7.77 -2.45 -18.90
CA PHE A 118 7.26 -2.96 -20.17
C PHE A 118 5.73 -2.90 -20.30
N ARG A 119 5.05 -2.21 -19.38
CA ARG A 119 3.59 -1.98 -19.36
C ARG A 119 2.73 -3.22 -19.08
N GLN A 120 3.30 -4.27 -18.50
CA GLN A 120 2.52 -5.42 -18.03
C GLN A 120 1.95 -5.15 -16.62
N LYS A 121 0.69 -5.50 -16.39
CA LYS A 121 -0.01 -5.26 -15.12
C LYS A 121 -0.01 -6.50 -14.22
N ASN A 122 0.04 -6.28 -12.91
CA ASN A 122 -0.18 -7.33 -11.92
C ASN A 122 -0.94 -6.80 -10.69
N GLU A 123 -1.75 -7.67 -10.07
CA GLU A 123 -2.57 -7.34 -8.90
C GLU A 123 -2.08 -8.09 -7.66
N TYR A 124 -2.01 -7.39 -6.53
CA TYR A 124 -1.67 -7.97 -5.24
C TYR A 124 -2.81 -7.68 -4.25
N GLY A 125 -3.39 -8.74 -3.69
CA GLY A 125 -4.40 -8.66 -2.65
C GLY A 125 -3.80 -8.92 -1.27
N PHE A 126 -4.01 -7.99 -0.34
CA PHE A 126 -3.66 -8.15 1.06
C PHE A 126 -4.93 -8.29 1.89
N SER A 127 -4.95 -9.27 2.79
CA SER A 127 -5.99 -9.43 3.80
C SER A 127 -5.35 -9.64 5.17
N SER A 128 -5.77 -8.84 6.16
CA SER A 128 -5.34 -8.99 7.54
C SER A 128 -6.51 -9.44 8.40
N ILE A 129 -6.44 -10.70 8.85
CA ILE A 129 -7.42 -11.36 9.71
C ILE A 129 -7.18 -11.03 11.19
N GLN A 130 -8.18 -11.28 12.02
CA GLN A 130 -8.10 -11.25 13.48
C GLN A 130 -7.42 -12.50 14.05
#